data_AF-A0A973J1W7-F1
#
_entry.id   AF-A0A973J1W7-F1
#
_cell.length_a   1.000
_cell.length_b   1.000
_cell.length_c   1.000
_cell.angle_alpha   90.00
_cell.angle_beta   90.00
_cell.angle_gamma   90.00
#
_symmetry.space_group_name_H-M   'P 1'
#
loop_
_entity.id
_entity.type
_entity.pdbx_description
1 polymer ?
#
loop_
_entity_poly.entity_id
_entity_poly.type
_entity_poly.pdbx_seq_one_letter_code
_entity_poly.pdbx_strand_id
1 'polypeptide(L)'
;MTSRLHPDIERAYSVLDTGTPIDFELASALGRLPDGDVLDLVSLSNKVKHRHAMNRGAIHACSIMNAKSGVCGENCRFCAQSKHNNASIDVYGLVDESAVLEQARSTFAQGVSHFGIVTSGYGYLKPTPEFERILAMIDLLHRELPELHVCASLGVLGNETAAALARHGIAHYNINIQVDPHRYGELIADTHTVEERMETIRLLRANGISVCCGGIIGTGESMQERIAMMFALRELDVTVIPLNVLVPIDGTPLEGAMPVPVPEIAKTFAICRLVHPDRIIKFAAGRETVMKDFQGLLLLSGADGFLTGGYLTTRGRDTAADRNLAEQVSLFS
;
A
#
# COMPACT_ATOMS: atom_id res chain seq x y z
N MET A 1 6.44 -24.02 35.15
CA MET A 1 5.34 -24.16 34.19
C MET A 1 5.74 -23.39 32.95
N THR A 2 5.90 -24.10 31.84
CA THR A 2 6.47 -23.63 30.57
C THR A 2 5.58 -22.57 29.92
N SER A 3 5.98 -21.30 29.96
CA SER A 3 5.47 -20.30 29.01
C SER A 3 6.11 -20.60 27.65
N ARG A 4 5.51 -21.54 26.89
CA ARG A 4 6.22 -22.16 25.76
C ARG A 4 6.08 -21.39 24.45
N LEU A 5 4.87 -20.92 24.12
CA LEU A 5 4.48 -20.00 23.03
C LEU A 5 2.94 -20.04 23.01
N HIS A 6 2.25 -19.01 22.49
CA HIS A 6 0.79 -19.10 22.34
C HIS A 6 0.42 -20.22 21.33
N PRO A 7 -0.55 -21.12 21.61
CA PRO A 7 -0.87 -22.26 20.74
C PRO A 7 -1.19 -21.89 19.28
N ASP A 8 -1.89 -20.78 19.06
CA ASP A 8 -2.16 -20.31 17.69
C ASP A 8 -0.89 -19.85 16.95
N ILE A 9 0.10 -19.30 17.66
CA ILE A 9 1.40 -18.98 17.04
C ILE A 9 2.14 -20.28 16.72
N GLU A 10 2.10 -21.29 17.61
CA GLU A 10 2.65 -22.63 17.32
C GLU A 10 2.03 -23.24 16.06
N ARG A 11 0.70 -23.15 15.88
CA ARG A 11 0.02 -23.58 14.64
C ARG A 11 0.53 -22.82 13.41
N ALA A 12 0.74 -21.50 13.54
CA ALA A 12 1.19 -20.64 12.46
C ALA A 12 2.64 -20.88 12.03
N TYR A 13 3.48 -21.54 12.84
CA TYR A 13 4.84 -21.92 12.43
C TYR A 13 4.88 -22.81 11.18
N SER A 14 3.81 -23.54 10.87
CA SER A 14 3.68 -24.30 9.62
C SER A 14 3.89 -23.47 8.35
N VAL A 15 3.59 -22.16 8.38
CA VAL A 15 3.86 -21.24 7.26
C VAL A 15 5.36 -21.10 7.02
N LEU A 16 6.16 -21.05 8.09
CA LEU A 16 7.62 -20.95 7.96
C LEU A 16 8.19 -22.20 7.28
N ASP A 17 7.67 -23.37 7.60
CA ASP A 17 8.16 -24.63 7.04
C ASP A 17 7.70 -24.86 5.60
N THR A 18 6.43 -24.52 5.31
CA THR A 18 5.76 -24.92 4.06
C THR A 18 5.56 -23.79 3.05
N GLY A 19 5.59 -22.53 3.49
CA GLY A 19 5.16 -21.38 2.69
C GLY A 19 3.66 -21.35 2.40
N THR A 20 2.87 -22.28 2.97
CA THR A 20 1.43 -22.33 2.77
C THR A 20 0.75 -21.24 3.61
N PRO A 21 -0.09 -20.38 3.03
CA PRO A 21 -0.80 -19.35 3.78
C PRO A 21 -1.72 -19.92 4.87
N ILE A 22 -1.90 -19.17 5.95
CA ILE A 22 -2.91 -19.53 6.96
C ILE A 22 -4.35 -19.34 6.43
N ASP A 23 -5.28 -20.07 7.03
CA ASP A 23 -6.71 -19.91 6.78
C ASP A 23 -7.33 -18.80 7.65
N PHE A 24 -8.61 -18.53 7.40
CA PHE A 24 -9.33 -17.43 8.05
C PHE A 24 -9.54 -17.68 9.55
N GLU A 25 -9.72 -18.94 9.95
CA GLU A 25 -9.93 -19.33 11.35
C GLU A 25 -8.68 -19.02 12.17
N LEU A 26 -7.52 -19.46 11.70
CA LEU A 26 -6.25 -19.20 12.35
C LEU A 26 -5.88 -17.71 12.30
N ALA A 27 -6.10 -17.01 11.18
CA ALA A 27 -5.88 -15.56 11.11
C ALA A 27 -6.74 -14.81 12.16
N SER A 28 -8.00 -15.21 12.32
CA SER A 28 -8.92 -14.63 13.30
C SER A 28 -8.50 -14.93 14.74
N ALA A 29 -7.99 -16.14 14.99
CA ALA A 29 -7.44 -16.51 16.29
C ALA A 29 -6.21 -15.67 16.65
N LEU A 30 -5.27 -15.51 15.70
CA LEU A 30 -4.12 -14.62 15.85
C LEU A 30 -4.53 -13.15 16.07
N GLY A 31 -5.61 -12.69 15.45
CA GLY A 31 -6.17 -11.36 15.65
C GLY A 31 -6.62 -11.08 17.09
N ARG A 32 -6.94 -12.14 17.87
CA ARG A 32 -7.36 -12.05 19.28
C ARG A 32 -6.22 -12.26 20.28
N LEU A 33 -4.98 -12.39 19.82
CA LEU A 33 -3.84 -12.59 20.71
C LEU A 33 -3.73 -11.46 21.74
N PRO A 34 -3.38 -11.77 23.00
CA PRO A 34 -2.94 -10.78 23.97
C PRO A 34 -1.75 -9.99 23.43
N ASP A 35 -1.64 -8.71 23.80
CA ASP A 35 -0.56 -7.86 23.31
C ASP A 35 0.83 -8.33 23.75
N GLY A 36 0.92 -9.06 24.87
CA GLY A 36 2.16 -9.67 25.36
C GLY A 36 2.75 -10.73 24.41
N ASP A 37 1.93 -11.35 23.57
CA ASP A 37 2.35 -12.41 22.64
C ASP A 37 2.67 -11.88 21.23
N VAL A 38 2.47 -10.58 20.98
CA VAL A 38 2.67 -9.98 19.65
C VAL A 38 4.11 -10.11 19.17
N LEU A 39 5.10 -9.98 20.06
CA LEU A 39 6.51 -10.06 19.66
C LEU A 39 6.91 -11.46 19.17
N ASP A 40 6.28 -12.52 19.67
CA ASP A 40 6.49 -13.87 19.18
C ASP A 40 5.92 -14.04 17.76
N LEU A 41 4.76 -13.45 17.50
CA LEU A 41 4.15 -13.40 16.17
C LEU A 41 4.99 -12.55 15.19
N VAL A 42 5.55 -11.44 15.66
CA VAL A 42 6.51 -10.61 14.90
C VAL A 42 7.75 -11.43 14.54
N SER A 43 8.32 -12.17 15.48
CA SER A 43 9.47 -13.05 15.21
C SER A 43 9.17 -14.07 14.11
N LEU A 44 8.01 -14.74 14.19
CA LEU A 44 7.58 -15.71 13.18
C LEU A 44 7.39 -15.05 11.80
N SER A 45 6.64 -13.95 11.74
CA SER A 45 6.37 -13.25 10.47
C SER A 45 7.66 -12.70 9.83
N ASN A 46 8.64 -12.23 10.62
CA ASN A 46 9.96 -11.84 10.09
C ASN A 46 10.65 -13.02 9.39
N LYS A 47 10.67 -14.19 10.04
CA LYS A 47 11.28 -15.40 9.47
C LYS A 47 10.57 -15.82 8.18
N VAL A 48 9.24 -15.76 8.16
CA VAL A 48 8.43 -16.07 6.96
C VAL A 48 8.75 -15.10 5.83
N LYS A 49 8.85 -13.79 6.10
CA LYS A 49 9.26 -12.77 5.12
C LYS A 49 10.61 -13.13 4.48
N HIS A 50 11.64 -13.38 5.28
CA HIS A 50 12.98 -13.71 4.74
C HIS A 50 13.01 -15.03 3.98
N ARG A 51 12.21 -16.02 4.43
CA ARG A 51 12.19 -17.34 3.80
C ARG A 51 11.34 -17.40 2.54
N HIS A 52 10.20 -16.73 2.47
CA HIS A 52 9.16 -16.99 1.46
C HIS A 52 8.77 -15.79 0.60
N ALA A 53 8.96 -14.55 1.07
CA ALA A 53 8.59 -13.38 0.28
C ALA A 53 9.34 -13.35 -1.05
N MET A 54 8.72 -12.81 -2.11
CA MET A 54 9.32 -12.76 -3.44
C MET A 54 10.69 -12.05 -3.49
N ASN A 55 10.90 -11.06 -2.63
CA ASN A 55 12.16 -10.34 -2.49
C ASN A 55 13.06 -10.89 -1.38
N ARG A 56 12.68 -12.00 -0.73
CA ARG A 56 13.39 -12.63 0.40
C ARG A 56 13.73 -11.65 1.53
N GLY A 57 12.86 -10.67 1.75
CA GLY A 57 13.03 -9.62 2.76
C GLY A 57 13.94 -8.46 2.36
N ALA A 58 14.46 -8.42 1.12
CA ALA A 58 15.11 -7.24 0.58
C ALA A 58 14.10 -6.11 0.44
N ILE A 59 14.45 -4.91 0.90
CA ILE A 59 13.50 -3.79 0.94
C ILE A 59 13.11 -3.31 -0.46
N HIS A 60 11.80 -3.35 -0.74
CA HIS A 60 11.17 -2.77 -1.92
C HIS A 60 10.74 -1.32 -1.64
N ALA A 61 11.62 -0.36 -1.95
CA ALA A 61 11.31 1.06 -1.81
C ALA A 61 10.69 1.62 -3.11
N CYS A 62 9.63 2.42 -2.98
CA CYS A 62 9.06 3.20 -4.09
C CYS A 62 8.92 4.66 -3.72
N SER A 63 8.93 5.54 -4.71
CA SER A 63 8.56 6.95 -4.59
C SER A 63 7.36 7.24 -5.47
N ILE A 64 6.63 8.31 -5.17
CA ILE A 64 5.46 8.73 -5.94
C ILE A 64 5.49 10.24 -6.17
N MET A 65 4.85 10.67 -7.26
CA MET A 65 4.54 12.06 -7.52
C MET A 65 3.03 12.27 -7.52
N ASN A 66 2.58 13.28 -6.79
CA ASN A 66 1.22 13.79 -6.92
C ASN A 66 1.14 14.62 -8.21
N ALA A 67 0.85 13.97 -9.32
CA ALA A 67 0.83 14.59 -10.65
C ALA A 67 -0.43 15.43 -10.90
N LYS A 68 -1.49 15.25 -10.10
CA LYS A 68 -2.73 16.05 -10.15
C LYS A 68 -3.37 16.07 -8.77
N SER A 69 -3.57 17.25 -8.19
CA SER A 69 -3.95 17.38 -6.78
C SER A 69 -5.28 18.12 -6.55
N GLY A 70 -6.09 17.59 -5.62
CA GLY A 70 -7.22 18.32 -5.01
C GLY A 70 -8.47 18.52 -5.89
N VAL A 71 -8.47 17.99 -7.12
CA VAL A 71 -9.61 18.11 -8.06
C VAL A 71 -10.48 16.85 -8.09
N CYS A 72 -10.55 16.12 -6.97
CA CYS A 72 -11.25 14.83 -6.90
C CYS A 72 -12.75 14.99 -6.69
N GLY A 73 -13.55 14.34 -7.54
CA GLY A 73 -15.01 14.29 -7.43
C GLY A 73 -15.57 13.41 -6.30
N GLU A 74 -14.71 12.58 -5.71
CA GLU A 74 -15.09 11.46 -4.84
C GLU A 74 -15.05 11.83 -3.37
N ASN A 75 -15.88 11.19 -2.55
CA ASN A 75 -16.07 11.54 -1.14
C ASN A 75 -15.36 10.62 -0.15
N CYS A 76 -14.16 10.12 -0.50
CA CYS A 76 -13.34 9.34 0.41
C CYS A 76 -13.15 10.04 1.76
N ARG A 77 -13.64 9.43 2.84
CA ARG A 77 -13.69 10.01 4.20
C ARG A 77 -12.33 10.33 4.81
N PHE A 78 -11.29 9.62 4.40
CA PHE A 78 -9.91 9.82 4.85
C PHE A 78 -9.12 10.83 3.99
N CYS A 79 -9.63 11.22 2.82
CA CYS A 79 -8.79 11.80 1.77
C CYS A 79 -8.81 13.33 1.78
N ALA A 80 -7.66 13.95 1.98
CA ALA A 80 -7.52 15.41 1.92
C ALA A 80 -7.79 16.00 0.52
N GLN A 81 -7.72 15.20 -0.54
CA GLN A 81 -7.90 15.65 -1.92
C GLN A 81 -9.34 15.59 -2.44
N SER A 82 -10.27 15.10 -1.62
CA SER A 82 -11.71 15.09 -1.90
C SER A 82 -12.27 16.50 -1.89
N LYS A 83 -13.00 16.90 -2.94
CA LYS A 83 -13.73 18.18 -2.96
C LYS A 83 -14.87 18.27 -1.94
N HIS A 84 -15.25 17.14 -1.33
CA HIS A 84 -16.27 17.07 -0.27
C HIS A 84 -15.68 17.35 1.12
N ASN A 85 -14.35 17.47 1.22
CA ASN A 85 -13.64 17.73 2.46
C ASN A 85 -13.03 19.15 2.44
N ASN A 86 -12.66 19.67 3.62
CA ASN A 86 -12.16 21.04 3.82
C ASN A 86 -10.66 21.09 4.13
N ALA A 87 -9.90 20.05 3.79
CA ALA A 87 -8.48 19.98 4.09
C ALA A 87 -7.69 21.05 3.33
N SER A 88 -6.73 21.67 4.01
CA SER A 88 -5.86 22.68 3.41
C SER A 88 -4.73 21.99 2.64
N ILE A 89 -4.84 21.97 1.31
CA ILE A 89 -3.85 21.36 0.41
C ILE A 89 -3.65 22.22 -0.84
N ASP A 90 -2.53 22.01 -1.54
CA ASP A 90 -2.31 22.60 -2.85
C ASP A 90 -3.18 21.91 -3.91
N VAL A 91 -3.91 22.72 -4.69
CA VAL A 91 -4.83 22.27 -5.74
C VAL A 91 -4.29 22.69 -7.10
N TYR A 92 -4.09 21.72 -8.00
CA TYR A 92 -3.56 21.96 -9.34
C TYR A 92 -3.96 20.84 -10.30
N GLY A 93 -4.02 21.18 -11.59
CA GLY A 93 -4.29 20.23 -12.68
C GLY A 93 -3.11 19.29 -12.93
N LEU A 94 -3.20 18.49 -14.01
CA LEU A 94 -2.11 17.60 -14.39
C LEU A 94 -0.82 18.40 -14.68
N VAL A 95 0.26 18.07 -13.97
CA VAL A 95 1.58 18.68 -14.13
C VAL A 95 2.16 18.46 -15.53
N ASP A 96 3.22 19.20 -15.87
CA ASP A 96 3.93 19.04 -17.13
C ASP A 96 4.90 17.84 -17.11
N GLU A 97 5.15 17.29 -18.29
CA GLU A 97 6.07 16.17 -18.51
C GLU A 97 7.49 16.44 -17.97
N SER A 98 7.97 17.68 -18.05
CA SER A 98 9.28 18.09 -17.53
C SER A 98 9.37 17.94 -16.02
N ALA A 99 8.31 18.31 -15.28
CA ALA A 99 8.26 18.19 -13.83
C ALA A 99 8.28 16.71 -13.39
N VAL A 100 7.56 15.85 -14.12
CA VAL A 100 7.57 14.40 -13.89
C VAL A 100 8.97 13.82 -14.10
N LEU A 101 9.62 14.19 -15.20
CA LEU A 101 10.97 13.72 -15.51
C LEU A 101 12.00 14.19 -14.48
N GLU A 102 11.94 15.46 -14.05
CA GLU A 102 12.85 16.00 -13.05
C GLU A 102 12.74 15.25 -11.72
N GLN A 103 11.52 15.05 -11.22
CA GLN A 103 11.28 14.31 -9.98
C GLN A 103 11.70 12.84 -10.10
N ALA A 104 11.45 12.20 -11.25
CA ALA A 104 11.86 10.83 -11.51
C ALA A 104 13.39 10.69 -11.56
N ARG A 105 14.11 11.63 -12.20
CA ARG A 105 15.59 11.66 -12.21
C ARG A 105 16.15 11.81 -10.81
N SER A 106 15.59 12.73 -10.02
CA SER A 106 15.99 12.94 -8.62
C SER A 106 15.78 11.66 -7.78
N THR A 107 14.60 11.05 -7.90
CA THR A 107 14.26 9.79 -7.24
C THR A 107 15.22 8.65 -7.61
N PHE A 108 15.47 8.48 -8.92
CA PHE A 108 16.34 7.42 -9.42
C PHE A 108 17.80 7.62 -8.99
N ALA A 109 18.30 8.87 -9.00
CA ALA A 109 19.63 9.20 -8.49
C ALA A 109 19.79 8.91 -6.99
N GLN A 110 18.68 8.91 -6.23
CA GLN A 110 18.65 8.46 -4.85
C GLN A 110 18.54 6.92 -4.71
N GLY A 111 18.64 6.15 -5.78
CA GLY A 111 18.65 4.68 -5.74
C GLY A 111 17.28 4.05 -5.55
N VAL A 112 16.19 4.80 -5.78
CA VAL A 112 14.83 4.26 -5.77
C VAL A 112 14.46 3.87 -7.20
N SER A 113 14.26 2.58 -7.44
CA SER A 113 14.02 2.02 -8.78
C SER A 113 12.55 2.04 -9.22
N HIS A 114 11.61 2.38 -8.33
CA HIS A 114 10.17 2.41 -8.60
C HIS A 114 9.60 3.81 -8.39
N PHE A 115 8.96 4.36 -9.42
CA PHE A 115 8.40 5.71 -9.40
C PHE A 115 6.96 5.72 -9.90
N GLY A 116 6.03 6.18 -9.05
CA GLY A 116 4.60 6.19 -9.35
C GLY A 116 4.07 7.56 -9.75
N ILE A 117 3.38 7.64 -10.89
CA ILE A 117 2.56 8.79 -11.27
C ILE A 117 1.18 8.64 -10.62
N VAL A 118 0.78 9.58 -9.76
CA VAL A 118 -0.48 9.50 -9.00
C VAL A 118 -1.36 10.70 -9.33
N THR A 119 -2.63 10.45 -9.64
CA THR A 119 -3.60 11.52 -9.92
C THR A 119 -4.81 11.42 -8.98
N SER A 120 -5.33 12.56 -8.54
CA SER A 120 -6.66 12.64 -7.92
C SER A 120 -7.78 12.43 -8.94
N GLY A 121 -8.97 12.06 -8.45
CA GLY A 121 -10.16 11.83 -9.28
C GLY A 121 -10.68 10.40 -9.25
N TYR A 122 -11.80 10.17 -9.93
CA TYR A 122 -12.45 8.87 -10.04
C TYR A 122 -11.63 7.86 -10.85
N GLY A 123 -11.12 8.29 -12.01
CA GLY A 123 -10.29 7.50 -12.90
C GLY A 123 -10.60 7.71 -14.39
N TYR A 124 -10.19 6.76 -15.22
CA TYR A 124 -10.23 6.84 -16.68
C TYR A 124 -10.92 5.60 -17.27
N LEU A 125 -12.24 5.65 -17.44
CA LEU A 125 -13.00 4.55 -18.06
C LEU A 125 -12.75 4.41 -19.57
N LYS A 126 -12.36 5.50 -20.22
CA LYS A 126 -12.00 5.57 -21.64
C LYS A 126 -10.78 6.49 -21.80
N PRO A 127 -10.02 6.37 -22.90
CA PRO A 127 -8.95 7.30 -23.20
C PRO A 127 -9.49 8.73 -23.34
N THR A 128 -8.87 9.65 -22.61
CA THR A 128 -9.16 11.10 -22.67
C THR A 128 -7.87 11.84 -23.04
N PRO A 129 -7.94 13.11 -23.47
CA PRO A 129 -6.72 13.89 -23.72
C PRO A 129 -5.79 13.98 -22.50
N GLU A 130 -6.34 13.99 -21.28
CA GLU A 130 -5.52 13.95 -20.05
C GLU A 130 -4.85 12.59 -19.86
N PHE A 131 -5.55 11.49 -20.14
CA PHE A 131 -4.99 10.14 -20.09
C PHE A 131 -3.87 9.94 -21.12
N GLU A 132 -4.04 10.43 -22.35
CA GLU A 132 -3.01 10.39 -23.39
C GLU A 132 -1.74 11.17 -22.97
N ARG A 133 -1.89 12.29 -22.26
CA ARG A 133 -0.74 13.00 -21.67
C ARG A 133 -0.02 12.16 -20.62
N ILE A 134 -0.75 11.38 -19.81
CA ILE A 134 -0.15 10.46 -18.83
C ILE A 134 0.60 9.33 -19.55
N LEU A 135 0.07 8.79 -20.65
CA LEU A 135 0.79 7.81 -21.48
C LEU A 135 2.08 8.41 -22.04
N ALA A 136 2.04 9.66 -22.53
CA ALA A 136 3.23 10.36 -23.00
C ALA A 136 4.28 10.55 -21.88
N MET A 137 3.86 10.83 -20.64
CA MET A 137 4.76 10.88 -19.48
C MET A 137 5.42 9.53 -19.22
N ILE A 138 4.68 8.43 -19.32
CA ILE A 138 5.21 7.07 -19.15
C ILE A 138 6.27 6.78 -20.23
N ASP A 139 5.98 7.08 -21.49
CA ASP A 139 6.92 6.88 -22.60
C ASP A 139 8.17 7.75 -22.47
N LEU A 140 8.01 8.99 -21.99
CA LEU A 140 9.13 9.87 -21.67
C LEU A 140 10.03 9.25 -20.60
N LEU A 141 9.46 8.76 -19.50
CA LEU A 141 10.24 8.14 -18.43
C LEU A 141 10.97 6.88 -18.91
N HIS A 142 10.34 6.01 -19.69
CA HIS A 142 11.02 4.83 -20.24
C HIS A 142 12.18 5.20 -21.18
N ARG A 143 12.02 6.25 -22.00
CA ARG A 143 13.09 6.70 -22.90
C ARG A 143 14.27 7.30 -22.13
N GLU A 144 13.98 8.12 -21.13
CA GLU A 144 15.01 8.90 -20.42
C GLU A 144 15.64 8.17 -19.24
N LEU A 145 14.94 7.18 -18.69
CA LEU A 145 15.29 6.39 -17.51
C LEU A 145 14.92 4.91 -17.74
N PRO A 146 15.60 4.18 -18.64
CA PRO A 146 15.21 2.83 -19.05
C PRO A 146 15.29 1.76 -17.93
N GLU A 147 16.02 2.06 -16.85
CA GLU A 147 16.12 1.19 -15.67
C GLU A 147 15.08 1.51 -14.58
N LEU A 148 14.27 2.55 -14.77
CA LEU A 148 13.22 2.93 -13.83
C LEU A 148 11.94 2.13 -14.08
N HIS A 149 11.42 1.49 -13.03
CA HIS A 149 10.11 0.85 -13.06
C HIS A 149 9.02 1.92 -12.86
N VAL A 150 8.35 2.28 -13.96
CA VAL A 150 7.27 3.27 -13.94
C VAL A 150 5.98 2.63 -13.43
N CYS A 151 5.39 3.23 -12.41
CA CYS A 151 4.14 2.80 -11.78
C CYS A 151 3.06 3.87 -11.96
N ALA A 152 1.79 3.50 -11.79
CA ALA A 152 0.68 4.45 -11.88
C ALA A 152 -0.39 4.21 -10.82
N SER A 153 -1.07 5.27 -10.39
CA SER A 153 -2.24 5.23 -9.50
C SER A 153 -3.24 6.26 -9.96
N LEU A 154 -4.11 5.87 -10.90
CA LEU A 154 -4.93 6.82 -11.65
C LEU A 154 -6.43 6.72 -11.31
N GLY A 155 -6.83 5.82 -10.41
CA GLY A 155 -8.24 5.55 -10.08
C GLY A 155 -8.80 4.33 -10.80
N VAL A 156 -10.11 4.29 -10.98
CA VAL A 156 -10.84 3.22 -11.70
C VAL A 156 -10.52 3.28 -13.19
N LEU A 157 -10.33 2.12 -13.83
CA LEU A 157 -10.03 2.01 -15.25
C LEU A 157 -11.12 1.24 -16.00
N GLY A 158 -11.25 1.53 -17.28
CA GLY A 158 -11.95 0.68 -18.23
C GLY A 158 -10.98 -0.26 -18.94
N ASN A 159 -11.53 -1.18 -19.73
CA ASN A 159 -10.72 -2.18 -20.44
C ASN A 159 -9.71 -1.54 -21.42
N GLU A 160 -10.13 -0.51 -22.16
CA GLU A 160 -9.27 0.19 -23.13
C GLU A 160 -8.08 0.89 -22.47
N THR A 161 -8.30 1.53 -21.31
CA THR A 161 -7.26 2.26 -20.58
C THR A 161 -6.32 1.31 -19.84
N ALA A 162 -6.82 0.22 -19.28
CA ALA A 162 -5.98 -0.85 -18.73
C ALA A 162 -5.07 -1.47 -19.81
N ALA A 163 -5.62 -1.79 -20.98
CA ALA A 163 -4.85 -2.32 -22.10
C ALA A 163 -3.83 -1.29 -22.65
N ALA A 164 -4.16 0.00 -22.63
CA ALA A 164 -3.22 1.05 -23.00
C ALA A 164 -2.03 1.10 -22.03
N LEU A 165 -2.25 1.13 -20.72
CA LEU A 165 -1.16 1.14 -19.73
C LEU A 165 -0.23 -0.07 -19.88
N ALA A 166 -0.77 -1.25 -20.23
CA ALA A 166 0.02 -2.44 -20.50
C ALA A 166 0.93 -2.24 -21.73
N ARG A 167 0.38 -1.71 -22.84
CA ARG A 167 1.16 -1.42 -24.06
C ARG A 167 2.27 -0.39 -23.82
N HIS A 168 2.03 0.58 -22.94
CA HIS A 168 3.00 1.60 -22.57
C HIS A 168 3.98 1.15 -21.47
N GLY A 169 3.87 -0.09 -20.98
CA GLY A 169 4.90 -0.72 -20.14
C GLY A 169 4.86 -0.36 -18.65
N ILE A 170 3.69 -0.06 -18.08
CA ILE A 170 3.58 0.12 -16.62
C ILE A 170 4.04 -1.14 -15.87
N ALA A 171 4.94 -0.96 -14.90
CA ALA A 171 5.43 -2.03 -14.04
C ALA A 171 4.41 -2.43 -12.97
N HIS A 172 3.83 -1.45 -12.26
CA HIS A 172 2.78 -1.69 -11.27
C HIS A 172 1.66 -0.66 -11.36
N TYR A 173 0.43 -1.10 -11.14
CA TYR A 173 -0.70 -0.20 -10.96
C TYR A 173 -1.25 -0.28 -9.53
N ASN A 174 -1.38 0.86 -8.86
CA ASN A 174 -1.90 0.96 -7.51
C ASN A 174 -3.39 1.30 -7.47
N ILE A 175 -4.17 0.46 -6.80
CA ILE A 175 -5.59 0.69 -6.55
C ILE A 175 -6.04 -0.10 -5.32
N ASN A 176 -6.30 0.59 -4.21
CA ASN A 176 -6.63 -0.05 -2.93
C ASN A 176 -8.12 -0.29 -2.74
N ILE A 177 -8.50 -1.46 -2.20
CA ILE A 177 -9.86 -1.71 -1.69
C ILE A 177 -10.08 -1.13 -0.29
N GLN A 178 -9.02 -0.61 0.35
CA GLN A 178 -9.00 0.16 1.60
C GLN A 178 -9.38 -0.62 2.87
N VAL A 179 -10.50 -1.34 2.87
CA VAL A 179 -11.05 -2.11 4.00
C VAL A 179 -11.75 -3.37 3.48
N ASP A 180 -12.44 -4.09 4.37
CA ASP A 180 -13.39 -5.15 4.01
C ASP A 180 -14.38 -4.64 2.94
N PRO A 181 -14.53 -5.33 1.80
CA PRO A 181 -15.52 -4.98 0.78
C PRO A 181 -16.93 -4.71 1.30
N HIS A 182 -17.38 -5.42 2.34
CA HIS A 182 -18.71 -5.24 2.93
C HIS A 182 -18.85 -3.95 3.75
N ARG A 183 -17.75 -3.41 4.28
CA ARG A 183 -17.74 -2.15 5.05
C ARG A 183 -17.36 -0.93 4.21
N TYR A 184 -17.02 -1.12 2.93
CA TYR A 184 -16.46 -0.06 2.09
C TYR A 184 -17.35 1.19 1.98
N GLY A 185 -18.64 1.01 1.69
CA GLY A 185 -19.59 2.12 1.54
C GLY A 185 -19.67 3.01 2.79
N GLU A 186 -19.65 2.36 3.95
CA GLU A 186 -19.77 2.99 5.26
C GLU A 186 -18.48 3.67 5.71
N LEU A 187 -17.33 3.00 5.58
CA LEU A 187 -16.07 3.49 6.13
C LEU A 187 -15.27 4.36 5.15
N ILE A 188 -15.47 4.18 3.84
CA ILE A 188 -14.59 4.78 2.82
C ILE A 188 -15.30 5.83 2.00
N ALA A 189 -16.24 5.44 1.15
CA ALA A 189 -16.92 6.34 0.23
C ALA A 189 -18.21 5.70 -0.31
N ASP A 190 -19.17 6.51 -0.73
CA ASP A 190 -20.39 6.06 -1.41
C ASP A 190 -20.56 6.64 -2.84
N THR A 191 -19.65 7.51 -3.28
CA THR A 191 -19.63 8.00 -4.69
C THR A 191 -19.05 6.98 -5.66
N HIS A 192 -18.33 5.98 -5.17
CA HIS A 192 -17.82 4.83 -5.91
C HIS A 192 -17.88 3.56 -5.06
N THR A 193 -17.99 2.42 -5.70
CA THR A 193 -18.09 1.10 -5.05
C THR A 193 -16.74 0.40 -4.98
N VAL A 194 -16.59 -0.54 -4.04
CA VAL A 194 -15.41 -1.42 -4.02
C VAL A 194 -15.35 -2.32 -5.25
N GLU A 195 -16.50 -2.70 -5.82
CA GLU A 195 -16.58 -3.60 -6.97
C GLU A 195 -15.96 -2.98 -8.23
N GLU A 196 -16.14 -1.68 -8.47
CA GLU A 196 -15.47 -0.98 -9.58
C GLU A 196 -13.94 -1.03 -9.46
N ARG A 197 -13.43 -1.03 -8.22
CA ARG A 197 -12.00 -1.12 -7.92
C ARG A 197 -11.51 -2.54 -8.14
N MET A 198 -12.26 -3.52 -7.64
CA MET A 198 -11.99 -4.95 -7.86
C MET A 198 -12.02 -5.30 -9.36
N GLU A 199 -12.94 -4.71 -10.12
CA GLU A 199 -13.00 -4.91 -11.56
C GLU A 199 -11.79 -4.31 -12.26
N THR A 200 -11.36 -3.12 -11.86
CA THR A 200 -10.10 -2.54 -12.36
C THR A 200 -8.91 -3.46 -12.09
N ILE A 201 -8.83 -4.08 -10.91
CA ILE A 201 -7.79 -5.08 -10.57
C ILE A 201 -7.85 -6.27 -11.54
N ARG A 202 -9.04 -6.81 -11.80
CA ARG A 202 -9.23 -7.94 -12.74
C ARG A 202 -8.79 -7.55 -14.16
N LEU A 203 -9.15 -6.35 -14.63
CA LEU A 203 -8.72 -5.83 -15.94
C LEU A 203 -7.21 -5.68 -16.04
N LEU A 204 -6.56 -5.11 -15.03
CA LEU A 204 -5.10 -4.94 -14.99
C LEU A 204 -4.40 -6.30 -15.07
N ARG A 205 -4.87 -7.28 -14.27
CA ARG A 205 -4.32 -8.64 -14.28
C ARG A 205 -4.54 -9.36 -15.60
N ALA A 206 -5.72 -9.22 -16.21
CA ALA A 206 -5.99 -9.79 -17.54
C ALA A 206 -5.06 -9.22 -18.63
N ASN A 207 -4.55 -8.01 -18.43
CA ASN A 207 -3.56 -7.37 -19.29
C ASN A 207 -2.10 -7.59 -18.84
N GLY A 208 -1.86 -8.48 -17.88
CA GLY A 208 -0.50 -8.82 -17.41
C GLY A 208 0.17 -7.78 -16.53
N ILE A 209 -0.56 -6.78 -16.03
CA ILE A 209 -0.01 -5.75 -15.15
C ILE A 209 -0.02 -6.23 -13.71
N SER A 210 1.11 -6.12 -13.02
CA SER A 210 1.20 -6.38 -11.57
C SER A 210 0.44 -5.34 -10.77
N VAL A 211 -0.38 -5.79 -9.81
CA VAL A 211 -1.26 -4.91 -9.04
C VAL A 211 -0.72 -4.67 -7.63
N CYS A 212 -0.72 -3.41 -7.23
CA CYS A 212 -0.48 -2.93 -5.88
C CYS A 212 -1.83 -2.56 -5.24
N CYS A 213 -2.34 -3.39 -4.34
CA CYS A 213 -3.66 -3.18 -3.72
C CYS A 213 -3.65 -3.61 -2.26
N GLY A 214 -4.13 -2.73 -1.39
CA GLY A 214 -4.21 -2.99 0.03
C GLY A 214 -5.19 -2.06 0.74
N GLY A 215 -4.81 -1.60 1.93
CA GLY A 215 -5.74 -1.08 2.93
C GLY A 215 -5.27 0.10 3.77
N ILE A 216 -6.18 0.61 4.60
CA ILE A 216 -5.92 1.60 5.65
C ILE A 216 -6.37 1.02 6.99
N ILE A 217 -5.47 1.03 7.96
CA ILE A 217 -5.68 0.60 9.34
C ILE A 217 -6.08 1.82 10.16
N GLY A 218 -7.24 1.76 10.82
CA GLY A 218 -7.75 2.80 11.72
C GLY A 218 -8.86 3.69 11.15
N THR A 219 -9.51 3.29 10.06
CA THR A 219 -10.68 4.01 9.49
C THR A 219 -11.98 3.79 10.27
N GLY A 220 -11.96 2.94 11.29
CA GLY A 220 -13.13 2.52 12.06
C GLY A 220 -13.41 1.01 11.94
N GLU A 221 -12.61 0.30 11.14
CA GLU A 221 -12.69 -1.14 10.99
C GLU A 221 -12.11 -1.89 12.19
N SER A 222 -12.71 -3.04 12.48
CA SER A 222 -12.25 -4.01 13.47
C SER A 222 -11.10 -4.87 12.92
N MET A 223 -10.36 -5.53 13.81
CA MET A 223 -9.34 -6.53 13.41
C MET A 223 -9.91 -7.61 12.48
N GLN A 224 -11.16 -8.04 12.71
CA GLN A 224 -11.81 -9.07 11.89
C GLN A 224 -12.03 -8.59 10.44
N GLU A 225 -12.36 -7.31 10.26
CA GLU A 225 -12.55 -6.69 8.95
C GLU A 225 -11.22 -6.44 8.23
N ARG A 226 -10.14 -6.16 8.97
CA ARG A 226 -8.78 -6.16 8.41
C ARG A 226 -8.40 -7.54 7.87
N ILE A 227 -8.74 -8.59 8.60
CA ILE A 227 -8.52 -9.98 8.15
C ILE A 227 -9.39 -10.27 6.92
N ALA A 228 -10.67 -9.91 6.92
CA ALA A 228 -11.53 -10.06 5.74
C ALA A 228 -10.96 -9.36 4.50
N MET A 229 -10.46 -8.13 4.64
CA MET A 229 -9.74 -7.43 3.59
C MET A 229 -8.52 -8.24 3.10
N MET A 230 -7.68 -8.78 4.01
CA MET A 230 -6.51 -9.59 3.60
C MET A 230 -6.91 -10.80 2.76
N PHE A 231 -8.05 -11.43 3.04
CA PHE A 231 -8.54 -12.58 2.26
C PHE A 231 -9.12 -12.14 0.91
N ALA A 232 -9.81 -11.00 0.85
CA ALA A 232 -10.25 -10.40 -0.41
C ALA A 232 -9.05 -10.08 -1.32
N LEU A 233 -7.96 -9.52 -0.76
CA LEU A 233 -6.71 -9.28 -1.50
C LEU A 233 -6.10 -10.58 -2.06
N ARG A 234 -6.25 -11.69 -1.33
CA ARG A 234 -5.75 -13.01 -1.75
C ARG A 234 -6.54 -13.56 -2.93
N GLU A 235 -7.87 -13.43 -2.89
CA GLU A 235 -8.76 -13.81 -4.00
C GLU A 235 -8.49 -12.97 -5.25
N LEU A 236 -8.16 -11.70 -5.08
CA LEU A 236 -7.76 -10.80 -6.15
C LEU A 236 -6.35 -11.12 -6.72
N ASP A 237 -5.56 -11.94 -6.01
CA ASP A 237 -4.19 -12.35 -6.33
C ASP A 237 -3.31 -11.16 -6.75
N VAL A 238 -3.21 -10.22 -5.81
CA VAL A 238 -2.40 -9.00 -5.92
C VAL A 238 -0.92 -9.31 -5.68
N THR A 239 -0.03 -8.52 -6.26
CA THR A 239 1.44 -8.73 -6.17
C THR A 239 2.04 -7.98 -4.99
N VAL A 240 1.59 -6.75 -4.78
CA VAL A 240 2.06 -5.85 -3.72
C VAL A 240 0.89 -5.41 -2.86
N ILE A 241 1.05 -5.50 -1.54
CA ILE A 241 0.03 -5.17 -0.54
C ILE A 241 0.47 -3.94 0.25
N PRO A 242 0.08 -2.72 -0.16
CA PRO A 242 0.27 -1.51 0.63
C PRO A 242 -0.67 -1.51 1.84
N LEU A 243 -0.10 -1.52 3.04
CA LEU A 243 -0.81 -1.22 4.26
C LEU A 243 -0.47 0.21 4.70
N ASN A 244 -1.51 1.00 4.90
CA ASN A 244 -1.43 2.35 5.43
C ASN A 244 -1.94 2.32 6.88
N VAL A 245 -1.40 3.18 7.72
CA VAL A 245 -2.01 3.53 9.00
C VAL A 245 -2.66 4.89 8.82
N LEU A 246 -3.93 5.02 9.22
CA LEU A 246 -4.69 6.25 9.06
C LEU A 246 -3.91 7.43 9.67
N VAL A 247 -3.67 8.44 8.85
CA VAL A 247 -3.22 9.75 9.31
C VAL A 247 -4.45 10.63 9.37
N PRO A 248 -4.92 11.03 10.57
CA PRO A 248 -6.00 12.01 10.69
C PRO A 248 -5.53 13.32 10.05
N ILE A 249 -6.31 13.86 9.12
CA ILE A 249 -6.01 15.11 8.44
C ILE A 249 -7.14 16.10 8.72
N ASP A 250 -6.78 17.27 9.24
CA ASP A 250 -7.70 18.39 9.47
C ASP A 250 -8.53 18.70 8.23
N GLY A 251 -9.83 18.90 8.42
CA GLY A 251 -10.81 19.12 7.36
C GLY A 251 -11.37 17.86 6.72
N THR A 252 -10.93 16.67 7.12
CA THR A 252 -11.54 15.40 6.68
C THR A 252 -12.51 14.85 7.72
N PRO A 253 -13.52 14.04 7.33
CA PRO A 253 -14.41 13.36 8.27
C PRO A 253 -13.69 12.51 9.36
N LEU A 254 -12.43 12.12 9.12
CA LEU A 254 -11.63 11.34 10.06
C LEU A 254 -10.55 12.16 10.80
N GLU A 255 -10.62 13.49 10.79
CA GLU A 255 -9.66 14.38 11.46
C GLU A 255 -9.49 14.10 12.96
N GLY A 256 -10.55 13.65 13.64
CA GLY A 256 -10.56 13.33 15.07
C GLY A 256 -10.37 11.84 15.39
N ALA A 257 -10.00 11.01 14.42
CA ALA A 257 -9.87 9.57 14.64
C ALA A 257 -8.75 9.24 15.64
N MET A 258 -9.06 8.35 16.59
CA MET A 258 -8.09 7.90 17.58
C MET A 258 -7.05 6.97 16.94
N PRO A 259 -5.75 7.16 17.20
CA PRO A 259 -4.72 6.27 16.68
C PRO A 259 -4.91 4.82 17.16
N VAL A 260 -4.74 3.86 16.25
CA VAL A 260 -4.70 2.44 16.59
C VAL A 260 -3.43 2.15 17.40
N PRO A 261 -3.51 1.38 18.51
CA PRO A 261 -2.33 1.04 19.29
C PRO A 261 -1.25 0.30 18.49
N VAL A 262 0.02 0.60 18.77
CA VAL A 262 1.19 0.01 18.10
C VAL A 262 1.17 -1.53 18.07
N PRO A 263 0.87 -2.26 19.18
CA PRO A 263 0.80 -3.72 19.16
C PRO A 263 -0.25 -4.25 18.19
N GLU A 264 -1.38 -3.56 18.04
CA GLU A 264 -2.46 -3.97 17.14
C GLU A 264 -2.07 -3.75 15.66
N ILE A 265 -1.35 -2.66 15.36
CA ILE A 265 -0.79 -2.43 14.02
C ILE A 265 0.26 -3.50 13.70
N ALA A 266 1.20 -3.77 14.60
CA ALA A 266 2.23 -4.81 14.40
C ALA A 266 1.60 -6.20 14.20
N LYS A 267 0.59 -6.54 14.99
CA LYS A 267 -0.23 -7.76 14.85
C LYS A 267 -0.89 -7.83 13.47
N THR A 268 -1.45 -6.72 12.98
CA THR A 268 -2.06 -6.63 11.64
C THR A 268 -1.04 -6.93 10.53
N PHE A 269 0.15 -6.34 10.60
CA PHE A 269 1.22 -6.59 9.62
C PHE A 269 1.72 -8.04 9.66
N ALA A 270 1.90 -8.59 10.86
CA ALA A 270 2.36 -9.96 11.03
C ALA A 270 1.35 -10.99 10.50
N ILE A 271 0.06 -10.78 10.77
CA ILE A 271 -1.01 -11.62 10.20
C ILE A 271 -1.04 -11.48 8.68
N CYS A 272 -0.92 -10.26 8.14
CA CYS A 272 -0.88 -10.05 6.69
C CYS A 272 0.23 -10.87 6.02
N ARG A 273 1.43 -10.90 6.60
CA ARG A 273 2.55 -11.74 6.12
C ARG A 273 2.22 -13.24 6.14
N LEU A 274 1.52 -13.73 7.15
CA LEU A 274 1.15 -15.13 7.23
C LEU A 274 0.02 -15.52 6.26
N VAL A 275 -0.86 -14.58 5.93
CA VAL A 275 -1.89 -14.74 4.89
C VAL A 275 -1.29 -14.62 3.48
N HIS A 276 -0.19 -13.88 3.33
CA HIS A 276 0.49 -13.57 2.07
C HIS A 276 2.00 -13.82 2.15
N PRO A 277 2.45 -15.07 2.35
CA PRO A 277 3.85 -15.39 2.62
C PRO A 277 4.79 -14.99 1.48
N ASP A 278 4.32 -15.05 0.23
CA ASP A 278 5.10 -14.81 -0.99
C ASP A 278 5.00 -13.38 -1.54
N ARG A 279 4.14 -12.51 -0.99
CA ARG A 279 3.86 -11.17 -1.53
C ARG A 279 4.77 -10.08 -0.95
N ILE A 280 4.85 -8.93 -1.62
CA ILE A 280 5.48 -7.74 -1.04
C ILE A 280 4.44 -7.04 -0.17
N ILE A 281 4.77 -6.77 1.08
CA ILE A 281 3.96 -5.99 2.00
C ILE A 281 4.65 -4.65 2.22
N LYS A 282 4.01 -3.59 1.73
CA LYS A 282 4.55 -2.23 1.73
C LYS A 282 3.93 -1.42 2.87
N PHE A 283 4.74 -0.84 3.75
CA PHE A 283 4.27 0.18 4.67
C PHE A 283 4.24 1.55 3.97
N ALA A 284 3.05 2.07 3.71
CA ALA A 284 2.83 3.31 2.97
C ALA A 284 2.60 4.49 3.93
N ALA A 285 1.39 5.06 4.01
CA ALA A 285 1.10 6.22 4.87
C ALA A 285 1.09 5.87 6.37
N GLY A 286 1.40 6.86 7.21
CA GLY A 286 1.38 6.74 8.68
C GLY A 286 2.72 6.36 9.31
N ARG A 287 3.78 6.28 8.51
CA ARG A 287 5.14 6.00 8.97
C ARG A 287 5.60 7.05 9.98
N GLU A 288 5.72 8.30 9.55
CA GLU A 288 6.40 9.37 10.29
C GLU A 288 5.52 10.02 11.34
N THR A 289 4.21 9.97 11.14
CA THR A 289 3.24 10.67 11.98
C THR A 289 2.65 9.77 13.07
N VAL A 290 2.32 8.52 12.73
CA VAL A 290 1.66 7.60 13.66
C VAL A 290 2.66 6.61 14.25
N MET A 291 3.39 5.89 13.40
CA MET A 291 4.34 4.88 13.88
C MET A 291 5.64 5.46 14.44
N LYS A 292 6.12 6.61 13.93
CA LYS A 292 7.30 7.33 14.44
C LYS A 292 8.52 6.41 14.66
N ASP A 293 8.87 6.17 15.92
CA ASP A 293 10.01 5.33 16.33
C ASP A 293 9.75 3.84 16.12
N PHE A 294 8.49 3.43 15.98
CA PHE A 294 8.06 2.06 15.77
C PHE A 294 7.98 1.64 14.30
N GLN A 295 8.43 2.46 13.34
CA GLN A 295 8.44 2.05 11.92
C GLN A 295 9.26 0.78 11.69
N GLY A 296 10.42 0.67 12.35
CA GLY A 296 11.28 -0.51 12.25
C GLY A 296 10.58 -1.78 12.73
N LEU A 297 9.68 -1.67 13.72
CA LEU A 297 8.88 -2.79 14.20
C LEU A 297 8.03 -3.38 13.07
N LEU A 298 7.42 -2.57 12.20
CA LEU A 298 6.56 -3.07 11.13
C LEU A 298 7.36 -3.77 10.01
N LEU A 299 8.57 -3.30 9.71
CA LEU A 299 9.48 -4.00 8.81
C LEU A 299 9.95 -5.34 9.38
N LEU A 300 10.05 -5.44 10.71
CA LEU A 300 10.29 -6.71 11.40
C LEU A 300 9.00 -7.55 11.54
N SER A 301 7.82 -6.94 11.47
CA SER A 301 6.52 -7.62 11.54
C SER A 301 6.07 -8.17 10.18
N GLY A 302 6.99 -8.28 9.21
CA GLY A 302 6.72 -8.88 7.91
C GLY A 302 6.55 -7.91 6.74
N ALA A 303 6.61 -6.59 6.94
CA ALA A 303 6.76 -5.67 5.81
C ALA A 303 8.17 -5.75 5.20
N ASP A 304 8.24 -5.70 3.89
CA ASP A 304 9.46 -5.76 3.07
C ASP A 304 9.44 -4.70 1.97
N GLY A 305 8.67 -3.63 2.17
CA GLY A 305 8.71 -2.44 1.33
C GLY A 305 8.16 -1.20 2.04
N PHE A 306 8.45 -0.02 1.49
CA PHE A 306 7.85 1.23 1.95
C PHE A 306 7.80 2.30 0.86
N LEU A 307 6.97 3.32 1.06
CA LEU A 307 7.03 4.57 0.29
C LEU A 307 8.08 5.51 0.88
N THR A 308 8.97 6.06 0.07
CA THR A 308 10.03 7.00 0.47
C THR A 308 9.93 8.32 -0.30
N GLY A 309 10.49 9.40 0.24
CA GLY A 309 10.51 10.71 -0.42
C GLY A 309 9.20 11.50 -0.33
N GLY A 310 8.24 11.07 0.50
CA GLY A 310 7.01 11.79 0.77
C GLY A 310 5.72 11.09 0.33
N TYR A 311 4.60 11.75 0.59
CA TYR A 311 3.26 11.32 0.19
C TYR A 311 2.58 12.39 -0.68
N LEU A 312 1.31 12.18 -1.01
CA LEU A 312 0.57 13.06 -1.91
C LEU A 312 0.34 14.46 -1.34
N THR A 313 -0.03 14.56 -0.07
CA THR A 313 -0.41 15.83 0.59
C THR A 313 0.29 16.03 1.93
N THR A 314 1.07 15.06 2.38
CA THR A 314 1.80 15.10 3.64
C THR A 314 3.28 14.83 3.39
N ARG A 315 4.14 15.47 4.20
CA ARG A 315 5.57 15.21 4.14
C ARG A 315 5.86 13.82 4.71
N GLY A 316 6.74 13.10 4.05
CA GLY A 316 7.30 11.84 4.53
C GLY A 316 8.75 12.02 4.97
N ARG A 317 9.39 10.91 5.32
CA ARG A 317 10.81 10.87 5.67
C ARG A 317 11.67 11.05 4.41
N ASP A 318 12.83 11.69 4.60
CA ASP A 318 13.84 11.82 3.56
C ASP A 318 14.40 10.45 3.14
N THR A 319 14.74 10.32 1.86
CA THR A 319 15.22 9.07 1.25
C THR A 319 16.53 8.57 1.86
N ALA A 320 17.43 9.45 2.31
CA ALA A 320 18.67 9.02 2.95
C ALA A 320 18.42 8.41 4.34
N ALA A 321 17.51 9.01 5.11
CA ALA A 321 17.10 8.44 6.39
C ALA A 321 16.37 7.10 6.23
N ASP A 322 15.57 6.94 5.18
CA ASP A 322 14.93 5.66 4.83
C ASP A 322 15.91 4.59 4.39
N ARG A 323 16.97 4.95 3.65
CA ARG A 323 18.05 4.03 3.30
C ARG A 323 18.77 3.52 4.54
N ASN A 324 19.10 4.41 5.47
CA ASN A 324 19.72 4.02 6.73
C ASN A 324 18.80 3.06 7.52
N LEU A 325 17.50 3.37 7.62
CA LEU A 325 16.54 2.46 8.25
C LEU A 325 16.54 1.07 7.58
N ALA A 326 16.53 1.02 6.25
CA ALA A 326 16.57 -0.24 5.49
C ALA A 326 17.87 -1.02 5.78
N GLU A 327 19.03 -0.35 5.81
CA GLU A 327 20.31 -0.96 6.15
C GLU A 327 20.29 -1.54 7.58
N GLN A 328 19.79 -0.80 8.57
CA GLN A 328 19.72 -1.29 9.95
C GLN A 328 18.78 -2.48 10.12
N VAL A 329 17.60 -2.43 9.49
CA VAL A 329 16.64 -3.54 9.56
C VAL A 329 17.17 -4.77 8.85
N SER A 330 17.97 -4.62 7.78
CA SER A 330 18.56 -5.75 7.06
C SER A 330 19.49 -6.61 7.92
N LEU A 331 20.02 -6.08 9.04
CA LEU A 331 20.85 -6.84 9.98
C LEU A 331 20.07 -7.91 10.78
N PHE A 332 18.74 -7.86 10.75
CA PHE A 332 17.85 -8.85 11.38
C PHE A 332 17.39 -9.95 10.42
N SER A 333 18.01 -10.04 9.23
CA SER A 333 17.69 -11.00 8.17
C SER A 333 18.31 -12.37 8.37
#